data_AF-A0AA39RV79-F1
#
_entry.id   AF-A0AA39RV79-F1
#
_cell.length_a   1.000
_cell.length_b   1.000
_cell.length_c   1.000
_cell.angle_alpha   90.00
_cell.angle_beta   90.00
_cell.angle_gamma   90.00
#
_symmetry.space_group_name_H-M   'P 1'
#
loop_
_entity.id
_entity.type
_entity.pdbx_description
1 polymer ?
#
loop_
_entity_poly.entity_id
_entity_poly.type
_entity_poly.pdbx_seq_one_letter_code
_entity_poly.pdbx_strand_id
1 'polypeptide(L)'
;MGNPRVFFDLSIDDIPASRIVMELFADSTPITAENFRALCTGEKGIGTVGKPLHYKGSTFHRVIPGYMVHGTWSMEETSLKEMEPVVNRYTALVLPTRTS
;
A
#
# COMPACT_ATOMS: atom_id res chain seq x y z
N MET A 1 -0.20 7.70 24.14
CA MET A 1 -0.81 7.34 22.84
C MET A 1 -0.27 5.99 22.42
N GLY A 2 -1.11 5.08 21.96
CA GLY A 2 -0.67 3.77 21.46
C GLY A 2 -0.10 3.86 20.04
N ASN A 3 0.64 2.83 19.63
CA ASN A 3 1.14 2.70 18.26
C ASN A 3 -0.02 2.63 17.26
N PRO A 4 0.02 3.40 16.15
CA PRO A 4 -1.07 3.41 15.18
C PRO A 4 -1.14 2.09 14.43
N ARG A 5 -2.36 1.69 14.07
CA ARG A 5 -2.62 0.51 13.24
C ARG A 5 -3.20 0.92 11.90
N VAL A 6 -2.72 0.29 10.85
CA VAL A 6 -3.17 0.46 9.46
C VAL A 6 -3.45 -0.89 8.83
N PHE A 7 -4.16 -0.92 7.70
CA PHE A 7 -4.43 -2.18 7.02
C PHE A 7 -4.43 -2.03 5.50
N PHE A 8 -4.18 -3.13 4.81
CA PHE A 8 -4.36 -3.28 3.37
C PHE A 8 -5.39 -4.38 3.11
N ASP A 9 -6.42 -4.09 2.31
CA ASP A 9 -7.25 -5.12 1.69
C ASP A 9 -6.57 -5.55 0.41
N LEU A 10 -6.32 -6.84 0.22
CA LEU A 10 -5.63 -7.34 -0.96
C LEU A 10 -6.63 -7.99 -1.91
N SER A 11 -6.41 -7.81 -3.21
CA SER A 11 -6.96 -8.64 -4.26
C SER A 11 -5.84 -9.30 -5.05
N ILE A 12 -6.12 -10.50 -5.56
CA ILE A 12 -5.26 -11.25 -6.47
C ILE A 12 -6.09 -11.49 -7.72
N ASP A 13 -5.61 -10.99 -8.86
CA ASP A 13 -6.35 -11.02 -10.13
C ASP A 13 -7.80 -10.48 -9.97
N ASP A 14 -7.91 -9.34 -9.28
CA ASP A 14 -9.16 -8.64 -8.94
C ASP A 14 -10.14 -9.42 -8.05
N ILE A 15 -9.76 -10.60 -7.56
CA ILE A 15 -10.51 -11.37 -6.59
C ILE A 15 -10.08 -10.95 -5.18
N PRO A 16 -11.00 -10.51 -4.30
CA PRO A 16 -10.68 -10.20 -2.91
C PRO A 16 -10.03 -11.40 -2.21
N ALA A 17 -8.86 -11.17 -1.61
CA ALA A 17 -8.07 -12.21 -0.96
C ALA A 17 -8.15 -12.11 0.56
N SER A 18 -7.39 -11.17 1.16
CA SER A 18 -7.30 -11.06 2.61
C SER A 18 -6.92 -9.63 3.06
N ARG A 19 -7.12 -9.36 4.35
CA ARG A 19 -6.68 -8.11 4.98
C ARG A 19 -5.40 -8.32 5.75
N ILE A 20 -4.39 -7.50 5.47
CA ILE A 20 -3.18 -7.39 6.29
C ILE A 20 -3.36 -6.23 7.25
N VAL A 21 -3.21 -6.46 8.56
CA VAL A 21 -3.20 -5.40 9.58
C VAL A 21 -1.79 -5.24 10.12
N MET A 22 -1.32 -4.00 10.18
CA MET A 22 0.04 -3.65 10.60
C MET A 22 -0.03 -2.64 11.75
N GLU A 23 0.72 -2.89 12.81
CA GLU A 23 1.00 -1.92 13.86
C GLU A 23 2.31 -1.22 13.54
N LEU A 24 2.34 0.11 13.57
CA LEU A 24 3.53 0.90 13.25
C LEU A 24 4.20 1.32 14.55
N PHE A 25 5.50 1.07 14.68
CA PHE A 25 6.30 1.43 15.85
C PHE A 25 6.59 2.93 15.88
N ALA A 26 5.58 3.74 16.20
CA ALA A 26 5.68 5.20 16.28
C ALA A 26 6.48 5.65 17.51
N ASP A 27 6.51 4.82 18.56
CA ASP A 27 7.37 4.97 19.73
C ASP A 27 8.87 4.93 19.41
N SER A 28 9.27 4.09 18.46
CA SER A 28 10.67 3.93 18.04
C SER A 28 11.02 4.72 16.78
N THR A 29 10.10 4.79 15.82
CA THR A 29 10.33 5.35 14.47
C THR A 29 9.22 6.34 14.07
N PRO A 30 9.04 7.45 14.80
CA PRO A 30 7.87 8.32 14.68
C PRO A 30 7.68 8.91 13.27
N ILE A 31 8.77 9.35 12.63
CA ILE A 31 8.71 9.97 11.29
C ILE A 31 8.33 8.93 10.24
N THR A 32 8.93 7.74 10.30
CA THR A 32 8.66 6.66 9.35
C THR A 32 7.24 6.12 9.51
N ALA A 33 6.80 5.92 10.75
CA ALA A 33 5.45 5.48 11.07
C ALA A 33 4.40 6.49 10.57
N GLU A 34 4.63 7.79 10.79
CA GLU A 34 3.71 8.83 10.33
C GLU A 34 3.66 8.94 8.80
N ASN A 35 4.81 8.86 8.12
CA ASN A 35 4.86 8.86 6.66
C ASN A 35 4.07 7.67 6.07
N PHE A 36 4.28 6.47 6.61
CA PHE A 36 3.57 5.28 6.15
C PHE A 36 2.08 5.37 6.44
N ARG A 37 1.70 5.82 7.65
CA ARG A 37 0.29 6.03 8.03
C ARG A 37 -0.40 7.02 7.10
N ALA A 38 0.24 8.16 6.81
CA ALA A 38 -0.31 9.19 5.93
C ALA A 38 -0.51 8.69 4.49
N LEU A 39 0.43 7.87 3.99
CA LEU A 39 0.26 7.22 2.68
C LEU A 39 -0.82 6.13 2.71
N CYS A 40 -1.10 5.50 3.85
CA CYS A 40 -2.22 4.57 3.98
C CYS A 40 -3.58 5.29 3.96
N THR A 41 -3.68 6.49 4.54
CA THR A 41 -4.95 7.24 4.60
C THR A 41 -5.19 8.12 3.38
N GLY A 42 -4.13 8.54 2.68
CA GLY A 42 -4.23 9.49 1.58
C GLY A 42 -4.51 10.94 2.03
N GLU A 43 -4.45 11.23 3.34
CA GLU A 43 -4.88 12.53 3.90
C GLU A 43 -4.03 13.73 3.43
N LYS A 44 -2.82 13.46 2.93
CA LYS A 44 -1.90 14.50 2.42
C LYS A 44 -2.24 14.96 1.00
N GLY A 45 -3.27 14.39 0.37
CA GLY A 45 -3.77 14.84 -0.93
C GLY A 45 -2.79 14.56 -2.06
N ILE A 46 -2.42 15.59 -2.82
CA ILE A 46 -1.59 15.49 -4.03
C ILE A 46 -0.16 15.93 -3.71
N GLY A 47 0.82 15.10 -4.07
CA GLY A 47 2.24 15.41 -3.91
C GLY A 47 2.75 16.43 -4.93
N THR A 48 4.00 16.85 -4.78
CA THR A 48 4.65 17.86 -5.64
C THR A 48 4.73 17.46 -7.12
N VAL A 49 4.67 16.17 -7.42
CA VAL A 49 4.70 15.61 -8.78
C VAL A 49 3.28 15.40 -9.35
N GLY A 50 2.25 15.99 -8.72
CA GLY A 50 0.87 15.92 -9.18
C GLY A 50 0.17 14.56 -8.94
N LYS A 51 0.81 13.62 -8.22
CA LYS A 51 0.26 12.28 -7.94
C LYS A 51 -0.36 12.20 -6.53
N PRO A 52 -1.49 11.48 -6.32
CA PRO A 52 -2.12 11.35 -5.01
C PRO A 52 -1.28 10.53 -4.03
N LEU A 53 -0.90 11.11 -2.88
CA LEU A 53 -0.09 10.52 -1.81
C LEU A 53 -0.84 9.42 -1.04
N HIS A 54 -1.16 8.33 -1.73
CA HIS A 54 -2.04 7.28 -1.24
C HIS A 54 -1.71 5.89 -1.82
N TYR A 55 -1.56 4.87 -0.97
CA TYR A 55 -1.29 3.49 -1.38
C TYR A 55 -2.47 2.79 -2.07
N LYS A 56 -3.70 3.30 -1.96
CA LYS A 56 -4.88 2.66 -2.55
C LYS A 56 -4.71 2.47 -4.06
N GLY A 57 -4.91 1.23 -4.51
CA GLY A 57 -4.77 0.86 -5.90
C GLY A 57 -3.32 0.59 -6.31
N SER A 58 -2.34 0.69 -5.41
CA SER A 58 -0.96 0.27 -5.70
C SER A 58 -0.86 -1.25 -5.77
N THR A 59 0.14 -1.75 -6.50
CA THR A 59 0.42 -3.19 -6.63
C THR A 59 1.74 -3.58 -5.97
N PHE A 60 1.85 -4.84 -5.58
CA PHE A 60 3.13 -5.41 -5.22
C PHE A 60 3.88 -5.81 -6.49
N HIS A 61 4.86 -5.01 -6.88
CA HIS A 61 5.63 -5.21 -8.12
C HIS A 61 6.61 -6.39 -8.03
N ARG A 62 6.94 -6.85 -6.82
CA ARG A 62 7.87 -7.96 -6.62
C ARG A 62 7.46 -8.85 -5.44
N VAL A 63 7.27 -10.14 -5.72
CA VAL A 63 6.98 -11.17 -4.72
C VAL A 63 8.07 -12.24 -4.82
N ILE A 64 8.81 -12.45 -3.73
CA ILE A 64 9.83 -13.50 -3.63
C ILE A 64 9.37 -14.48 -2.55
N PRO A 65 8.93 -15.71 -2.93
CA PRO A 65 8.49 -16.72 -1.98
C PRO A 65 9.57 -17.03 -0.94
N GLY A 66 9.16 -17.13 0.33
CA GLY A 66 10.06 -17.42 1.45
C GLY A 66 10.96 -16.25 1.87
N TYR A 67 10.81 -15.07 1.27
CA TYR A 67 11.63 -13.91 1.59
C TYR A 67 10.81 -12.65 1.85
N MET A 68 10.34 -11.97 0.80
CA MET A 68 9.64 -10.69 0.96
C MET A 68 8.72 -10.35 -0.21
N VAL A 69 7.77 -9.47 0.08
CA VAL A 69 6.93 -8.77 -0.89
C VAL A 69 7.31 -7.29 -0.86
N HIS A 70 7.48 -6.69 -2.04
CA HIS A 70 7.80 -5.28 -2.20
C HIS A 70 6.77 -4.62 -3.13
N GLY A 71 6.17 -3.54 -2.64
CA GLY A 71 5.27 -2.65 -3.38
C GLY A 71 5.81 -1.23 -3.42
N THR A 72 5.50 -0.49 -4.48
CA THR A 72 5.81 0.93 -4.60
C THR A 72 4.53 1.74 -4.58
N TRP A 73 4.58 2.92 -4.00
CA TRP A 73 3.54 3.92 -4.18
C TRP A 73 3.80 4.66 -5.50
N SER A 74 3.19 4.19 -6.58
CA SER A 74 3.07 4.89 -7.86
C SER A 74 2.14 4.09 -8.76
N MET A 75 0.95 4.62 -9.08
CA MET A 75 0.13 4.09 -10.17
C MET A 75 0.19 5.02 -11.36
N GLU A 76 0.64 4.48 -12.49
CA GLU A 76 0.10 4.81 -13.79
C GLU A 76 -0.25 3.48 -14.44
N GLU A 77 -1.54 3.26 -14.70
CA GLU A 77 -2.12 2.02 -15.24
C GLU A 77 -1.69 1.77 -16.71
N THR A 78 -1.02 2.74 -17.33
CA THR A 78 -0.71 2.77 -18.76
C THR A 78 0.48 1.89 -19.16
N SER A 79 1.42 1.58 -18.27
CA SER A 79 2.67 0.87 -18.66
C SER A 79 2.68 -0.64 -18.38
N LEU A 80 1.68 -1.19 -17.69
CA LEU A 80 1.65 -2.62 -17.34
C LEU A 80 0.97 -3.51 -18.39
N LYS A 81 0.31 -2.91 -19.39
CA LYS A 81 -0.31 -3.64 -20.51
C LYS A 81 0.70 -4.29 -21.46
N GLU A 82 1.99 -3.99 -21.34
CA GLU A 82 3.04 -4.57 -22.20
C GLU A 82 3.83 -5.73 -21.55
N MET A 83 3.59 -6.08 -20.28
CA MET A 83 4.31 -7.16 -19.58
C MET A 83 3.40 -8.34 -19.17
N GLU A 84 2.58 -8.80 -20.10
CA GLU A 84 1.41 -9.64 -19.79
C GLU A 84 1.60 -11.13 -19.41
N PRO A 85 2.73 -11.86 -19.54
CA PRO A 85 2.66 -13.28 -19.16
C PRO A 85 3.26 -13.66 -17.78
N VAL A 86 3.89 -12.77 -16.99
CA VAL A 86 4.76 -13.23 -15.88
C VAL A 86 4.45 -12.65 -14.49
N VAL A 87 3.51 -11.72 -14.33
CA VAL A 87 3.28 -11.08 -13.02
C VAL A 87 1.87 -11.39 -12.51
N ASN A 88 1.77 -12.32 -11.54
CA ASN A 88 0.57 -12.44 -10.71
C ASN A 88 0.23 -11.05 -10.15
N ARG A 89 -0.93 -10.50 -10.49
CA ARG A 89 -1.29 -9.13 -10.12
C ARG A 89 -1.82 -9.13 -8.69
N TYR A 90 -0.93 -8.85 -7.74
CA TYR A 90 -1.32 -8.56 -6.36
C TYR A 90 -1.63 -7.07 -6.24
N THR A 91 -2.91 -6.72 -6.13
CA THR A 91 -3.38 -5.35 -6.00
C THR A 91 -3.77 -5.09 -4.53
N ALA A 92 -3.24 -4.03 -3.93
CA ALA A 92 -3.61 -3.61 -2.59
C ALA A 92 -4.67 -2.50 -2.68
N LEU A 93 -5.89 -2.82 -2.27
CA LEU A 93 -6.94 -1.86 -1.97
C LEU A 93 -6.76 -1.37 -0.52
N VAL A 94 -6.30 -0.13 -0.34
CA VAL A 94 -6.19 0.47 0.99
C VAL A 94 -7.46 1.27 1.28
N LEU A 95 -8.13 0.97 2.39
CA LEU A 95 -9.27 1.76 2.88
C LEU A 95 -8.86 2.51 4.16
N PRO A 96 -9.36 3.72 4.40
CA PRO A 96 -9.01 4.49 5.58
C PRO A 96 -9.50 3.77 6.86
N THR A 97 -8.62 3.64 7.84
CA THR A 97 -8.95 3.19 9.20
C THR A 97 -9.84 4.21 9.89
N ARG A 98 -10.98 3.77 10.44
CA ARG A 98 -11.63 4.45 11.57
C ARG A 98 -10.68 4.36 12.76
N THR A 99 -10.11 5.49 13.15
CA THR A 99 -9.50 5.67 14.47
C THR A 99 -10.62 5.54 15.52
N SER A 100 -10.55 4.52 16.38
CA SER A 100 -11.23 4.53 17.68
C SER A 100 -10.29 5.07 18.74
#